data_AF-A0AA97HZA7-F1
#
_entry.id   AF-A0AA97HZA7-F1
#
_cell.length_a   1.000
_cell.length_b   1.000
_cell.length_c   1.000
_cell.angle_alpha   90.00
_cell.angle_beta   90.00
_cell.angle_gamma   90.00
#
_symmetry.space_group_name_H-M   'P 1'
#
loop_
_entity.id
_entity.type
_entity.pdbx_description
1 polymer ?
#
loop_
_entity_poly.entity_id
_entity_poly.type
_entity_poly.pdbx_seq_one_letter_code
_entity_poly.pdbx_strand_id
1 'polypeptide(L)'
;MVYSVDLREKAVSLVEKGKSKVEVAEVFEIGIATLYRWLKKKATGQGLKAVKSTGFIRKIDPEILKEYVKKHPDHTLAEMKQNLGFGISAIWYRLRQLKITFKKSHILSRAQSRR
;
A
#
# COMPACT_ATOMS: atom_id res chain seq x y z
N MET A 1 -5.21 16.33 5.81
CA MET A 1 -4.11 17.21 5.37
C MET A 1 -2.77 16.54 5.68
N VAL A 2 -1.85 16.50 4.72
CA VAL A 2 -0.53 15.86 4.89
C VAL A 2 0.52 16.97 4.98
N TYR A 3 1.09 17.17 6.16
CA TYR A 3 2.23 18.07 6.35
C TYR A 3 3.52 17.42 5.85
N SER A 4 4.44 18.20 5.26
CA SER A 4 5.76 17.74 4.86
C SER A 4 6.56 17.20 6.04
N VAL A 5 7.54 16.33 5.79
CA VAL A 5 8.38 15.75 6.85
C VAL A 5 9.21 16.84 7.52
N ASP A 6 9.79 17.73 6.73
CA ASP A 6 10.64 18.83 7.19
C ASP A 6 9.89 19.77 8.16
N LEU A 7 8.61 20.06 7.89
CA LEU A 7 7.80 20.90 8.78
C LEU A 7 7.59 20.21 10.14
N ARG A 8 7.37 18.89 10.15
CA ARG A 8 7.21 18.12 11.40
C ARG A 8 8.50 18.12 12.20
N GLU A 9 9.63 17.92 11.54
CA GLU A 9 10.95 17.89 12.18
C GLU A 9 11.31 19.27 12.75
N LYS A 10 11.07 20.35 12.01
CA LYS A 10 11.29 21.72 12.50
C LYS A 10 10.39 22.05 13.68
N ALA A 11 9.09 21.74 13.60
CA ALA A 11 8.16 22.01 14.68
C ALA A 11 8.55 21.28 15.97
N VAL A 12 8.94 20.00 15.87
CA VAL A 12 9.39 19.24 17.03
C VAL A 12 10.73 19.76 17.57
N SER A 13 11.67 20.12 16.70
CA SER A 13 12.97 20.69 17.11
C SER A 13 12.81 22.02 17.86
N LEU A 14 11.87 22.89 17.48
CA LEU A 14 11.61 24.12 18.21
C LEU A 14 11.07 23.87 19.62
N VAL A 15 10.21 22.86 19.79
CA VAL A 15 9.72 22.46 21.12
C VAL A 15 10.87 21.92 21.99
N GLU A 16 11.80 21.17 21.41
CA GLU A 16 12.99 20.67 22.13
C GLU A 16 13.96 21.79 22.51
N LYS A 17 14.02 22.86 21.71
CA LYS A 17 14.76 24.08 22.04
C LYS A 17 14.08 24.93 23.13
N GLY A 18 12.98 24.45 23.71
CA GLY A 18 12.29 25.10 24.83
C GLY A 18 11.20 26.09 24.43
N LYS A 19 10.81 26.16 23.15
CA LYS A 19 9.66 26.99 22.74
C LYS A 19 8.35 26.40 23.23
N SER A 20 7.40 27.28 23.55
CA SER A 20 6.06 26.87 23.95
C SER A 20 5.35 26.15 22.81
N LYS A 21 4.56 25.13 23.13
CA LYS A 21 3.81 24.36 22.14
C LYS A 21 2.77 25.22 21.42
N VAL A 22 2.24 26.23 22.10
CA VAL A 22 1.26 27.18 21.55
C VAL A 22 1.94 28.09 20.54
N GLU A 23 3.07 28.69 20.90
CA GLU A 23 3.86 29.54 19.99
C GLU A 23 4.27 28.77 18.73
N VAL A 24 4.74 27.53 18.87
CA VAL A 24 5.13 26.71 17.72
C VAL A 24 3.92 26.38 16.84
N ALA A 25 2.75 26.15 17.43
CA ALA A 25 1.53 25.90 16.67
C ALA A 25 1.09 27.13 15.86
N GLU A 26 1.20 28.33 16.45
CA GLU A 26 0.90 29.60 15.79
C GLU A 26 1.91 29.91 14.67
N VAL A 27 3.21 29.79 14.94
CA VAL A 27 4.28 30.08 13.95
C VAL A 27 4.17 29.21 12.69
N PHE A 28 3.74 27.96 12.83
CA PHE A 28 3.57 27.05 11.70
C PHE A 28 2.12 26.93 11.21
N GLU A 29 1.19 27.70 11.78
CA GLU A 29 -0.26 27.65 11.49
C GLU A 29 -0.83 26.22 11.57
N ILE A 30 -0.32 25.42 12.51
CA ILE A 30 -0.76 24.04 12.72
C ILE A 30 -1.65 23.94 13.94
N GLY A 31 -2.68 23.09 13.88
CA GLY A 31 -3.48 22.80 15.06
C GLY A 31 -2.63 22.20 16.18
N ILE A 32 -2.79 22.70 17.41
CA ILE A 32 -2.05 22.25 18.61
C ILE A 32 -2.09 20.72 18.78
N ALA A 33 -3.25 20.10 18.57
CA ALA A 33 -3.42 18.64 18.64
C ALA A 33 -2.53 17.87 17.65
N THR A 34 -2.18 18.47 16.51
CA THR A 34 -1.26 17.89 15.53
C THR A 34 0.18 17.89 16.05
N LEU A 35 0.60 18.98 16.68
CA LEU A 35 1.91 19.07 17.32
C LEU A 35 2.05 18.03 18.45
N TYR A 36 1.02 17.86 19.29
CA TYR A 36 0.99 16.81 20.31
C TYR A 36 1.13 15.40 19.71
N ARG A 37 0.45 15.12 18.58
CA ARG A 37 0.58 13.83 17.89
C ARG A 37 2.01 13.58 17.39
N TRP A 38 2.71 14.60 16.91
CA TRP A 38 4.10 14.47 16.48
C TRP A 38 5.07 14.25 17.65
N LEU A 39 4.89 14.98 18.74
CA LEU A 39 5.67 14.77 19.97
C LEU A 39 5.47 13.36 20.51
N LYS A 40 4.22 12.86 20.55
CA LYS A 40 3.93 11.48 20.96
C LYS A 40 4.63 10.46 20.05
N LYS A 41 4.57 10.64 18.73
CA LYS A 41 5.26 9.76 17.78
C LYS A 41 6.77 9.72 18.00
N LYS A 42 7.39 10.89 18.21
CA LYS A 42 8.83 10.97 18.52
C LYS A 42 9.17 10.27 19.83
N ALA A 43 8.35 10.44 20.87
CA ALA A 43 8.54 9.77 22.16
C ALA A 43 8.45 8.23 22.06
N THR A 44 7.61 7.70 21.16
CA THR A 44 7.51 6.25 20.89
C THR A 44 8.60 5.74 19.93
N GLY A 45 9.54 6.59 19.51
CA GLY A 45 10.56 6.22 18.51
C GLY A 45 10.00 5.98 17.10
N GLN A 46 8.74 6.34 16.86
CA GLN A 46 8.11 6.22 15.54
C GLN A 46 8.54 7.39 14.67
N GLY A 47 9.01 7.11 13.46
CA GLY A 47 9.39 8.16 12.50
C GLY A 47 8.25 9.16 12.26
N LEU A 48 8.61 10.44 12.12
CA LEU A 48 7.65 11.53 11.87
C LEU A 48 7.04 11.47 10.46
N LYS A 49 7.54 10.57 9.60
CA LYS A 49 7.01 10.33 8.25
C LYS A 49 5.55 9.90 8.32
N ALA A 50 4.78 10.31 7.31
CA ALA A 50 3.43 9.82 7.17
C ALA A 50 3.48 8.29 7.01
N VAL A 51 2.73 7.58 7.85
CA VAL A 51 2.53 6.14 7.67
C VAL A 51 1.74 6.00 6.38
N LYS A 52 2.35 5.39 5.37
CA LYS A 52 1.60 4.98 4.19
C LYS A 52 0.59 3.95 4.68
N SER A 53 -0.69 4.20 4.43
CA SER A 53 -1.68 3.14 4.59
C SER A 53 -1.24 2.00 3.68
N THR A 54 -0.71 0.93 4.27
CA THR A 54 -0.48 -0.32 3.57
C THR A 54 -1.86 -0.78 3.15
N GLY A 55 -2.12 -0.65 1.84
CA GLY A 55 -3.46 -0.76 1.28
C GLY A 55 -4.22 -1.99 1.75
N PHE A 56 -5.54 -1.86 1.77
CA PHE A 56 -6.53 -2.86 2.16
C PHE A 56 -6.07 -4.31 1.93
N ILE A 57 -6.06 -5.11 3.01
CA ILE A 57 -5.78 -6.55 2.98
C ILE A 57 -6.83 -7.19 2.06
N ARG A 58 -6.40 -7.69 0.90
CA ARG A 58 -7.30 -8.39 -0.03
C ARG A 58 -7.45 -9.84 0.41
N LYS A 59 -8.66 -10.39 0.24
CA LYS A 59 -9.09 -11.73 0.67
C LYS A 59 -8.24 -12.91 0.17
N ILE A 60 -7.32 -12.69 -0.77
CA ILE A 60 -6.54 -13.76 -1.42
C ILE A 60 -5.13 -13.79 -0.84
N ASP A 61 -4.79 -14.91 -0.21
CA ASP A 61 -3.44 -15.21 0.23
C ASP A 61 -2.46 -15.16 -0.97
N PRO A 62 -1.34 -14.43 -0.87
CA PRO A 62 -0.43 -14.27 -2.00
C PRO A 62 0.29 -15.57 -2.37
N GLU A 63 0.47 -16.50 -1.43
CA GLU A 63 1.18 -17.76 -1.65
C GLU A 63 0.32 -18.74 -2.45
N ILE A 64 -0.95 -18.88 -2.06
CA ILE A 64 -1.93 -19.73 -2.77
C ILE A 64 -2.02 -19.33 -4.26
N LEU A 65 -2.09 -18.02 -4.54
CA LEU A 65 -2.18 -17.56 -5.93
C LEU A 65 -0.88 -17.80 -6.72
N LYS A 66 0.29 -17.67 -6.08
CA LYS A 66 1.59 -17.95 -6.73
C LYS A 66 1.73 -19.42 -7.09
N GLU A 67 1.40 -20.33 -6.17
CA GLU A 67 1.47 -21.76 -6.42
C GLU A 67 0.53 -22.18 -7.55
N TYR A 68 -0.68 -21.62 -7.56
CA TYR A 68 -1.67 -21.89 -8.60
C TYR A 68 -1.17 -21.46 -9.98
N VAL A 69 -0.66 -20.23 -10.10
CA VAL A 69 -0.12 -19.72 -11.38
C VAL A 69 1.09 -20.54 -11.84
N LYS A 70 1.93 -21.02 -10.92
CA LYS A 70 3.08 -21.88 -11.26
C LYS A 70 2.64 -23.23 -11.84
N LYS A 71 1.54 -23.80 -11.34
CA LYS A 71 0.97 -25.06 -11.84
C LYS A 71 0.20 -24.86 -13.15
N HIS A 72 -0.44 -23.70 -13.33
CA HIS A 72 -1.31 -23.41 -14.47
C HIS A 72 -1.03 -22.02 -15.07
N PRO A 73 0.05 -21.86 -15.87
CA PRO A 73 0.43 -20.56 -16.43
C PRO A 73 -0.54 -20.03 -17.50
N ASP A 74 -1.28 -20.92 -18.16
CA ASP A 74 -2.17 -20.59 -19.29
C ASP A 74 -3.64 -20.42 -18.88
N HIS A 75 -3.96 -20.49 -17.59
CA HIS A 75 -5.34 -20.31 -17.13
C HIS A 75 -5.80 -18.86 -17.25
N THR A 76 -7.01 -18.69 -17.76
CA THR A 76 -7.72 -17.42 -17.82
C THR A 76 -8.24 -17.01 -16.44
N LEU A 77 -8.57 -15.73 -16.27
CA LEU A 77 -9.16 -15.23 -15.02
C LEU A 77 -10.50 -15.91 -14.67
N ALA A 78 -11.26 -16.36 -15.69
CA ALA A 78 -12.51 -17.07 -15.50
C ALA A 78 -12.28 -18.47 -14.90
N GLU A 79 -11.31 -19.21 -15.43
CA GLU A 79 -10.90 -20.53 -14.91
C GLU A 79 -10.29 -20.40 -13.50
N MET A 80 -9.51 -19.34 -13.25
CA MET A 80 -9.00 -19.05 -11.91
C MET A 80 -10.13 -18.77 -10.91
N LYS A 81 -11.19 -18.06 -11.32
CA LYS A 81 -12.38 -17.84 -10.48
C LYS A 81 -13.10 -19.16 -10.15
N GLN A 82 -13.26 -20.05 -11.14
CA GLN A 82 -13.92 -21.34 -10.92
C GLN A 82 -13.11 -22.23 -9.96
N ASN A 83 -11.78 -22.26 -10.12
CA ASN A 83 -10.92 -23.13 -9.32
C ASN A 83 -10.60 -22.60 -7.92
N LEU A 84 -10.46 -21.28 -7.77
CA LEU A 84 -10.10 -20.64 -6.48
C LEU A 84 -11.31 -20.07 -5.73
N GLY A 85 -12.47 -19.95 -6.36
CA GLY A 85 -13.70 -19.40 -5.76
C GLY A 85 -13.67 -17.88 -5.51
N PHE A 86 -12.59 -17.17 -5.87
CA PHE A 86 -12.48 -15.73 -5.68
C PHE A 86 -13.04 -14.94 -6.88
N GLY A 87 -13.54 -13.73 -6.61
CA GLY A 87 -13.99 -12.82 -7.67
C GLY A 87 -12.85 -12.42 -8.63
N ILE A 88 -13.15 -12.32 -9.92
CA ILE A 88 -12.19 -11.98 -10.99
C ILE A 88 -11.38 -10.73 -10.66
N SER A 89 -12.03 -9.66 -10.18
CA SER A 89 -11.35 -8.42 -9.82
C SER A 89 -10.32 -8.62 -8.71
N ALA A 90 -10.63 -9.44 -7.70
CA ALA A 90 -9.72 -9.71 -6.61
C ALA A 90 -8.47 -10.46 -7.10
N ILE A 91 -8.67 -11.47 -7.97
CA ILE A 91 -7.59 -12.23 -8.61
C ILE A 91 -6.72 -11.29 -9.46
N TRP A 92 -7.32 -10.52 -10.37
CA TRP A 92 -6.60 -9.60 -11.27
C TRP A 92 -5.75 -8.58 -10.51
N TYR A 93 -6.34 -7.94 -9.51
CA TYR A 93 -5.64 -6.98 -8.68
C TYR A 93 -4.50 -7.61 -7.87
N ARG A 94 -4.65 -8.87 -7.45
CA ARG A 94 -3.62 -9.62 -6.72
C ARG A 94 -2.47 -10.04 -7.63
N LEU A 95 -2.76 -10.51 -8.84
CA LEU A 95 -1.75 -10.78 -9.88
C LEU A 95 -0.92 -9.52 -10.18
N ARG A 96 -1.58 -8.36 -10.29
CA ARG A 96 -0.91 -7.06 -10.49
C ARG A 96 0.01 -6.68 -9.32
N GLN A 97 -0.39 -6.93 -8.08
CA GLN A 97 0.47 -6.72 -6.90
C GLN A 97 1.70 -7.64 -6.90
N LEU A 98 1.51 -8.90 -7.33
CA LEU A 98 2.59 -9.90 -7.42
C LEU A 98 3.48 -9.72 -8.66
N LYS A 99 3.20 -8.71 -9.50
CA LYS A 99 3.92 -8.43 -10.77
C LYS A 99 3.94 -9.63 -11.72
N ILE A 100 2.94 -10.50 -11.65
CA ILE A 100 2.78 -11.62 -12.58
C ILE A 100 2.10 -11.08 -13.84
N THR A 101 2.79 -11.16 -14.96
CA THR A 101 2.29 -10.74 -16.27
C THR A 101 2.19 -11.93 -17.21
N PHE A 102 1.07 -12.04 -17.94
CA PHE A 102 0.95 -13.02 -19.00
C PHE A 102 1.83 -12.61 -20.19
N LYS A 103 2.89 -13.39 -20.47
CA LYS A 103 3.73 -13.16 -21.63
C LYS A 103 3.05 -13.80 -22.84
N LYS A 104 2.51 -12.97 -23.73
CA LYS A 104 1.94 -13.44 -24.99
C LYS A 104 3.05 -14.02 -25.86
N SER A 105 2.95 -15.30 -26.23
CA SER A 105 3.77 -15.87 -27.29
C SER A 105 3.21 -15.41 -28.64
N HIS A 106 4.08 -14.91 -29.53
CA HIS A 106 3.71 -14.49 -30.89
C HIS A 106 3.58 -15.67 -31.86
N ILE A 107 3.61 -16.90 -31.36
CA ILE A 107 3.41 -18.09 -32.18
C ILE A 107 1.92 -18.11 -32.54
N LEU A 108 1.61 -17.78 -33.79
CA LEU A 108 0.29 -17.90 -34.39
C LEU A 108 -0.10 -19.38 -34.49
N SER A 109 -0.38 -20.03 -33.38
CA SER A 109 -1.11 -21.29 -33.39
C SER A 109 -2.58 -20.93 -33.56
N ARG A 110 -3.22 -21.44 -34.63
CA ARG A 110 -4.65 -21.34 -34.85
C ARG A 110 -5.37 -21.73 -33.55
N ALA A 111 -6.16 -20.83 -33.00
CA ALA A 111 -6.94 -21.09 -31.81
C ALA A 111 -7.92 -22.23 -32.09
N GLN A 112 -7.67 -23.42 -31.55
CA GLN A 112 -8.75 -24.37 -31.33
C GLN A 112 -9.68 -23.72 -30.31
N SER A 113 -10.90 -23.47 -30.75
CA SER A 113 -11.99 -22.97 -29.92
C SER A 113 -12.14 -23.87 -28.69
N ARG A 114 -11.61 -23.43 -27.54
CA ARG A 114 -11.86 -24.07 -26.25
C ARG A 114 -13.30 -23.70 -25.85
N ARG A 115 -14.20 -24.69 -25.93
CA ARG A 115 -15.61 -24.60 -25.51
C ARG A 115 -15.73 -24.55 -24.00
#